data_AF-A0A0J8YI35-F1
#
_entry.id   AF-A0A0J8YI35-F1
#
_cell.length_a   1.000
_cell.length_b   1.000
_cell.length_c   1.000
_cell.angle_alpha   90.00
_cell.angle_beta   90.00
_cell.angle_gamma   90.00
#
_symmetry.space_group_name_H-M   'P 1'
#
loop_
_entity.id
_entity.type
_entity.pdbx_description
1 polymer ?
#
loop_
_entity_poly.entity_id
_entity_poly.type
_entity_poly.pdbx_seq_one_letter_code
_entity_poly.pdbx_strand_id
1 'polypeptide(L)'
;MLIKPKDIEIKDVDGEMHTFVISRLPATLGREILAKYPLSNAPKIGDYEISKEAMLKMMAHVAVVRDGAEICLKTQTLIDNHVPDGEALIRLELEMLRYNTSFFGNAGSKGFLPYLLGKISDSLPSIIKTLMDSLQSSSQKNSPASQNSKPQ
;
A
#
# COMPACT_ATOMS: atom_id res chain seq x y z
N MET A 1 14.21 15.16 2.10
CA MET A 1 14.87 14.76 3.35
C MET A 1 13.79 14.28 4.29
N LEU A 2 13.96 13.11 4.90
CA LEU A 2 13.02 12.56 5.89
C LEU A 2 13.15 13.32 7.21
N ILE A 3 12.03 13.72 7.80
CA ILE A 3 12.01 14.44 9.08
C ILE A 3 11.88 13.41 10.20
N LYS A 4 12.89 13.29 11.07
CA LYS A 4 12.91 12.30 12.18
C LYS A 4 12.54 10.89 11.68
N PRO A 5 13.38 10.30 10.82
CA PRO A 5 13.13 8.96 10.27
C PRO A 5 13.03 7.93 11.39
N LYS A 6 12.22 6.90 11.16
CA LYS A 6 12.01 5.77 12.06
C LYS A 6 11.88 4.50 11.23
N ASP A 7 12.66 3.49 11.59
CA ASP A 7 12.54 2.16 11.00
C ASP A 7 11.32 1.44 11.57
N ILE A 8 10.60 0.76 10.69
CA ILE A 8 9.45 -0.08 11.03
C ILE A 8 9.50 -1.36 10.21
N GLU A 9 8.82 -2.38 10.70
CA GLU A 9 8.62 -3.64 9.98
C GLU A 9 7.14 -3.82 9.69
N ILE A 10 6.82 -4.13 8.44
CA ILE A 10 5.47 -4.38 7.96
C ILE A 10 5.39 -5.81 7.47
N LYS A 11 4.35 -6.52 7.92
CA LYS A 11 4.04 -7.87 7.48
C LYS A 11 3.15 -7.83 6.23
N ASP A 12 3.47 -8.63 5.24
CA ASP A 12 2.68 -8.80 4.02
C ASP A 12 1.58 -9.88 4.17
N VAL A 13 0.88 -10.23 3.08
CA VAL A 13 -0.21 -11.21 3.07
C VAL A 13 0.25 -12.64 3.38
N ASP A 14 1.45 -13.01 2.92
CA ASP A 14 2.06 -14.33 3.15
C ASP A 14 2.72 -14.43 4.52
N GLY A 15 2.94 -13.28 5.13
CA GLY A 15 3.41 -13.09 6.46
C GLY A 15 4.90 -12.84 6.60
N GLU A 16 5.57 -12.47 5.51
CA GLU A 16 6.95 -12.05 5.50
C GLU A 16 7.08 -10.61 6.01
N MET A 17 8.18 -10.33 6.69
CA MET A 17 8.45 -9.02 7.28
C MET A 17 9.31 -8.18 6.34
N HIS A 18 8.86 -6.96 6.05
CA HIS A 18 9.52 -5.99 5.18
C HIS A 18 9.86 -4.73 5.96
N THR A 19 11.12 -4.29 5.88
CA THR A 19 11.58 -3.10 6.59
C THR A 19 11.39 -1.84 5.76
N PHE A 20 10.82 -0.81 6.38
CA PHE A 20 10.63 0.51 5.79
C PHE A 20 11.13 1.60 6.74
N VAL A 21 11.54 2.72 6.17
CA VAL A 21 11.86 3.95 6.91
C VAL A 21 10.72 4.93 6.71
N ILE A 22 10.00 5.24 7.78
CA ILE A 22 8.92 6.25 7.76
C ILE A 22 9.42 7.57 8.33
N SER A 23 8.77 8.67 7.96
CA SER A 23 9.16 10.00 8.44
C SER A 23 7.98 10.85 8.86
N ARG A 24 8.28 11.93 9.58
CA ARG A 24 7.30 12.94 9.89
C ARG A 24 6.95 13.75 8.63
N LEU A 25 5.66 13.98 8.47
CA LEU A 25 5.09 14.78 7.40
C LEU A 25 5.30 16.27 7.72
N PRO A 26 5.61 17.11 6.71
CA PRO A 26 5.52 18.56 6.85
C PRO A 26 4.13 19.00 7.33
N ALA A 27 4.06 20.08 8.11
CA ALA A 27 2.83 20.48 8.81
C ALA A 27 1.62 20.68 7.88
N THR A 28 1.83 21.31 6.72
CA THR A 28 0.76 21.54 5.74
C THR A 28 0.30 20.25 5.08
N LEU A 29 1.24 19.36 4.74
CA LEU A 29 0.94 18.06 4.16
C LEU A 29 0.22 17.15 5.16
N GLY A 30 0.70 17.09 6.40
CA GLY A 30 0.07 16.33 7.47
C GLY A 30 -1.37 16.77 7.73
N ARG A 31 -1.63 18.10 7.71
CA ARG A 31 -3.00 18.64 7.79
C ARG A 31 -3.86 18.20 6.61
N GLU A 32 -3.33 18.26 5.38
CA GLU A 32 -4.08 17.84 4.18
C GLU A 32 -4.47 16.36 4.25
N ILE A 33 -3.50 15.49 4.58
CA ILE A 33 -3.74 14.05 4.73
C ILE A 33 -4.79 13.80 5.81
N LEU A 34 -4.66 14.42 7.00
CA LEU A 34 -5.62 14.26 8.09
C LEU A 34 -7.03 14.71 7.74
N ALA A 35 -7.17 15.77 6.94
CA ALA A 35 -8.47 16.31 6.56
C ALA A 35 -9.18 15.43 5.52
N LYS A 36 -8.43 14.81 4.60
CA LYS A 36 -8.98 14.12 3.43
C LYS A 36 -9.00 12.60 3.61
N TYR A 37 -7.88 12.02 4.04
CA TYR A 37 -7.61 10.59 3.95
C TYR A 37 -8.55 9.71 4.81
N PRO A 38 -8.89 10.06 6.06
CA PRO A 38 -9.85 9.28 6.85
C PRO A 38 -11.27 9.30 6.25
N LEU A 39 -11.68 10.45 5.70
CA LEU A 39 -13.02 10.62 5.11
C LEU A 39 -13.12 9.92 3.75
N SER A 40 -12.08 10.01 2.92
CA SER A 40 -12.05 9.35 1.60
C SER A 40 -11.98 7.83 1.69
N ASN A 41 -11.52 7.28 2.81
CA ASN A 41 -11.51 5.83 3.08
C ASN A 41 -12.69 5.35 3.92
N ALA A 42 -13.63 6.25 4.29
CA ALA A 42 -14.83 5.86 5.03
C ALA A 42 -15.84 5.14 4.12
N PRO A 43 -16.38 3.97 4.52
CA PRO A 43 -17.39 3.28 3.75
C PRO A 43 -18.60 4.17 3.43
N LYS A 44 -19.09 4.11 2.18
CA LYS A 44 -20.27 4.84 1.66
C LYS A 44 -20.12 6.35 1.41
N ILE A 45 -19.01 6.98 1.79
CA ILE A 45 -18.67 8.39 1.48
C ILE A 45 -17.48 8.48 0.52
N GLY A 46 -16.63 7.47 0.51
CA GLY A 46 -15.29 7.50 -0.07
C GLY A 46 -15.19 7.99 -1.52
N ASP A 47 -14.20 8.85 -1.74
CA ASP A 47 -13.72 9.26 -3.05
C ASP A 47 -12.33 8.64 -3.26
N TYR A 48 -12.29 7.65 -4.15
CA TYR A 48 -11.07 6.88 -4.40
C TYR A 48 -9.93 7.74 -4.95
N GLU A 49 -10.24 8.73 -5.80
CA GLU A 49 -9.20 9.57 -6.39
C GLU A 49 -8.56 10.48 -5.33
N ILE A 50 -9.38 11.04 -4.43
CA ILE A 50 -8.88 11.82 -3.29
C ILE A 50 -8.04 10.94 -2.36
N SER A 51 -8.49 9.70 -2.10
CA SER A 51 -7.74 8.75 -1.27
C SER A 51 -6.38 8.42 -1.88
N LYS A 52 -6.36 8.11 -3.18
CA LYS A 52 -5.16 7.79 -3.93
C LYS A 52 -4.17 8.95 -3.98
N GLU A 53 -4.65 10.19 -4.20
CA GLU A 53 -3.79 11.38 -4.16
C GLU A 53 -3.13 11.54 -2.79
N ALA A 54 -3.91 11.39 -1.71
CA ALA A 54 -3.40 11.49 -0.35
C ALA A 54 -2.43 10.35 0.00
N MET A 55 -2.68 9.12 -0.45
CA MET A 55 -1.77 7.98 -0.34
C MET A 55 -0.43 8.28 -1.01
N LEU A 56 -0.43 8.72 -2.27
CA LEU A 56 0.80 9.04 -3.01
C LEU A 56 1.63 10.12 -2.32
N LYS A 57 0.97 11.18 -1.82
CA LYS A 57 1.65 12.23 -1.06
C LYS A 57 2.24 11.71 0.25
N MET A 58 1.55 10.78 0.92
CA MET A 58 2.03 10.15 2.15
C MET A 58 3.25 9.25 1.88
N MET A 59 3.17 8.41 0.87
CA MET A 59 4.20 7.44 0.50
C MET A 59 5.50 8.10 0.02
N ALA A 60 5.44 9.33 -0.51
CA ALA A 60 6.63 10.12 -0.82
C ALA A 60 7.53 10.41 0.40
N HIS A 61 7.02 10.19 1.62
CA HIS A 61 7.72 10.32 2.90
C HIS A 61 8.09 8.99 3.55
N VAL A 62 7.98 7.90 2.78
CA VAL A 62 8.44 6.56 3.14
C VAL A 62 9.62 6.20 2.24
N ALA A 63 10.58 5.47 2.79
CA ALA A 63 11.71 4.96 2.04
C ALA A 63 11.98 3.49 2.34
N VAL A 64 12.72 2.87 1.42
CA VAL A 64 13.35 1.57 1.61
C VAL A 64 14.86 1.73 1.51
N VAL A 65 15.61 0.92 2.24
CA VAL A 65 17.07 0.87 2.12
C VAL A 65 17.43 -0.29 1.20
N ARG A 66 18.07 0.00 0.07
CA ARG A 66 18.60 -0.99 -0.87
C ARG A 66 20.07 -0.69 -1.13
N ASP A 67 20.91 -1.68 -0.93
CA ASP A 67 22.37 -1.57 -1.13
C ASP A 67 23.00 -0.38 -0.40
N GLY A 68 22.49 -0.06 0.79
CA GLY A 68 22.94 1.06 1.61
C GLY A 68 22.43 2.44 1.16
N ALA A 69 21.62 2.51 0.10
CA ALA A 69 20.98 3.73 -0.36
C ALA A 69 19.51 3.81 0.09
N GLU A 70 19.11 4.99 0.59
CA GLU A 70 17.72 5.28 0.91
C GLU A 70 16.96 5.70 -0.37
N ILE A 71 15.93 4.93 -0.72
CA ILE A 71 15.07 5.17 -1.87
C ILE A 71 13.69 5.59 -1.37
N CYS A 72 13.35 6.88 -1.52
CA CYS A 72 12.02 7.38 -1.17
C CYS A 72 10.97 6.94 -2.20
N LEU A 73 9.82 6.45 -1.74
CA LEU A 73 8.73 5.91 -2.55
C LEU A 73 7.84 7.02 -3.15
N LYS A 74 8.44 7.92 -3.93
CA LYS A 74 7.80 9.16 -4.41
C LYS A 74 6.83 8.98 -5.58
N THR A 75 6.82 7.81 -6.21
CA THR A 75 6.00 7.54 -7.41
C THR A 75 5.27 6.23 -7.24
N GLN A 76 4.15 6.07 -7.95
CA GLN A 76 3.41 4.81 -8.00
C GLN A 76 4.33 3.65 -8.38
N THR A 77 5.18 3.82 -9.40
CA THR A 77 6.14 2.79 -9.82
C THR A 77 7.11 2.39 -8.71
N LEU A 78 7.59 3.34 -7.90
CA LEU A 78 8.46 3.01 -6.78
C LEU A 78 7.70 2.28 -5.68
N ILE A 79 6.44 2.62 -5.44
CA ILE A 79 5.58 1.91 -4.49
C ILE A 79 5.35 0.47 -4.98
N ASP A 80 4.90 0.30 -6.23
CA ASP A 80 4.58 -1.01 -6.83
C ASP A 80 5.80 -1.94 -6.88
N ASN A 81 7.01 -1.38 -7.02
CA ASN A 81 8.24 -2.17 -7.08
C ASN A 81 8.80 -2.57 -5.70
N HIS A 82 8.41 -1.88 -4.62
CA HIS A 82 9.06 -2.04 -3.30
C HIS A 82 8.10 -2.41 -2.17
N VAL A 83 6.80 -2.22 -2.36
CA VAL A 83 5.76 -2.66 -1.43
C VAL A 83 5.16 -3.94 -2.01
N PRO A 84 5.23 -5.08 -1.30
CA PRO A 84 4.96 -6.41 -1.87
C PRO A 84 3.51 -6.60 -2.31
N ASP A 85 2.56 -6.06 -1.55
CA ASP A 85 1.14 -6.20 -1.82
C ASP A 85 0.32 -5.04 -1.22
N GLY A 86 -0.98 -5.06 -1.51
CA GLY A 86 -1.92 -4.05 -1.01
C GLY A 86 -2.15 -4.10 0.50
N GLU A 87 -1.98 -5.25 1.15
CA GLU A 87 -2.12 -5.37 2.61
C GLU A 87 -0.94 -4.70 3.32
N ALA A 88 0.28 -4.92 2.84
CA ALA A 88 1.48 -4.24 3.29
C ALA A 88 1.37 -2.73 3.06
N LEU A 89 0.83 -2.29 1.91
CA LEU A 89 0.60 -0.88 1.64
C LEU A 89 -0.35 -0.25 2.68
N ILE A 90 -1.49 -0.89 2.94
CA ILE A 90 -2.45 -0.37 3.94
C ILE A 90 -1.81 -0.33 5.34
N ARG A 91 -1.11 -1.38 5.76
CA ARG A 91 -0.43 -1.42 7.06
C ARG A 91 0.62 -0.30 7.19
N LEU A 92 1.34 -0.02 6.11
CA LEU A 92 2.32 1.05 6.03
C LEU A 92 1.67 2.45 6.11
N GLU A 93 0.54 2.66 5.42
CA GLU A 93 -0.26 3.88 5.54
C GLU A 93 -0.77 4.09 6.97
N LEU A 94 -1.22 3.02 7.64
CA LEU A 94 -1.64 3.09 9.04
C LEU A 94 -0.49 3.48 9.99
N GLU A 95 0.71 2.93 9.79
CA GLU A 95 1.89 3.31 10.58
C GLU A 95 2.31 4.77 10.32
N MET A 96 2.24 5.23 9.08
CA MET A 96 2.45 6.64 8.74
C MET A 96 1.49 7.55 9.49
N LEU A 97 0.19 7.21 9.52
CA LEU A 97 -0.80 7.98 10.27
C LEU A 97 -0.55 7.93 11.78
N ARG A 98 -0.22 6.76 12.34
CA ARG A 98 0.09 6.61 13.78
C ARG A 98 1.31 7.43 14.19
N TYR A 99 2.36 7.42 13.38
CA TYR A 99 3.59 8.15 13.71
C TYR A 99 3.43 9.66 13.62
N ASN A 100 2.58 10.13 12.70
CA ASN A 100 2.38 11.55 12.43
C ASN A 100 1.26 12.20 13.22
N THR A 101 0.40 11.41 13.88
CA THR A 101 -0.84 11.92 14.44
C THR A 101 -1.11 11.28 15.79
N SER A 102 -1.62 12.06 16.73
CA SER A 102 -2.19 11.53 17.98
C SER A 102 -3.66 11.09 17.80
N PHE A 103 -4.15 11.06 16.56
CA PHE A 103 -5.54 10.78 16.19
C PHE A 103 -6.00 9.40 16.68
N PHE A 104 -5.07 8.45 16.77
CA PHE A 104 -5.29 7.10 17.30
C PHE A 104 -4.87 6.93 18.77
N GLY A 105 -5.01 7.98 19.60
CA GLY A 105 -4.90 7.85 21.06
C GLY A 105 -5.86 6.80 21.65
N ASN A 106 -5.83 6.57 22.97
CA ASN A 106 -6.52 5.48 23.68
C ASN A 106 -8.02 5.27 23.36
N ALA A 107 -8.71 6.24 22.75
CA ALA A 107 -10.11 6.14 22.34
C ALA A 107 -10.32 5.88 20.82
N GLY A 108 -9.43 6.34 19.93
CA GLY A 108 -9.57 6.24 18.47
C GLY A 108 -8.93 4.98 17.87
N SER A 109 -7.85 4.47 18.48
CA SER A 109 -7.20 3.20 18.08
C SER A 109 -8.04 1.96 18.39
N LYS A 110 -9.02 2.04 19.29
CA LYS A 110 -9.87 0.89 19.65
C LYS A 110 -10.92 0.54 18.60
N GLY A 111 -11.22 1.46 17.68
CA GLY A 111 -12.29 1.28 16.68
C GLY A 111 -11.79 1.20 15.25
N PHE A 112 -11.07 2.22 14.77
CA PHE A 112 -10.77 2.38 13.33
C PHE A 112 -9.72 1.39 12.82
N LEU A 113 -8.64 1.19 13.58
CA LEU A 113 -7.54 0.32 13.18
C LEU A 113 -7.92 -1.17 13.25
N PRO A 114 -8.56 -1.68 14.33
CA PRO A 114 -9.13 -3.01 14.36
C PRO A 114 -10.24 -3.22 13.34
N TYR A 115 -11.03 -2.18 13.01
CA TYR A 115 -12.05 -2.27 11.96
C TYR A 115 -11.43 -2.42 10.56
N LEU A 116 -10.41 -1.62 10.21
CA LEU A 116 -9.71 -1.75 8.94
C LEU A 116 -8.90 -3.05 8.86
N LEU A 117 -8.15 -3.41 9.91
CA LEU A 117 -7.38 -4.64 9.96
C LEU A 117 -8.28 -5.89 10.01
N GLY A 118 -9.39 -5.83 10.76
CA GLY A 118 -10.39 -6.90 10.82
C GLY A 118 -11.13 -7.09 9.49
N LYS A 119 -11.35 -6.00 8.74
CA LYS A 119 -11.81 -6.09 7.34
C LYS A 119 -10.75 -6.71 6.44
N ILE A 120 -9.47 -6.44 6.62
CA ILE A 120 -8.42 -7.06 5.79
C ILE A 120 -8.29 -8.55 6.12
N SER A 121 -8.33 -8.93 7.41
CA SER A 121 -8.27 -10.33 7.83
C SER A 121 -9.53 -11.13 7.46
N ASP A 122 -10.70 -10.50 7.51
CA ASP A 122 -11.99 -11.17 7.24
C ASP A 122 -12.48 -10.97 5.79
N SER A 123 -11.88 -10.04 5.05
CA SER A 123 -12.30 -9.65 3.70
C SER A 123 -11.14 -9.40 2.73
N LEU A 124 -10.19 -10.33 2.63
CA LEU A 124 -9.69 -10.62 1.27
C LEU A 124 -10.89 -11.21 0.52
N PRO A 125 -11.61 -10.41 -0.29
CA PRO A 125 -12.79 -10.92 -0.96
C PRO A 125 -12.28 -11.98 -1.93
N SER A 126 -12.98 -13.10 -2.07
CA SER A 126 -12.66 -14.15 -3.05
C SER A 126 -12.44 -13.60 -4.47
N ILE A 127 -12.90 -12.37 -4.75
CA ILE A 127 -12.66 -11.58 -5.95
C ILE A 127 -11.18 -11.24 -6.18
N ILE A 128 -10.40 -10.89 -5.14
CA ILE A 128 -8.95 -10.67 -5.29
C ILE A 128 -8.26 -11.97 -5.69
N LYS A 129 -8.71 -13.11 -5.13
CA LYS A 129 -8.24 -14.44 -5.52
C LYS A 129 -8.60 -14.76 -6.98
N THR A 130 -9.85 -14.51 -7.39
CA THR A 130 -10.28 -14.70 -8.80
C THR A 130 -9.54 -13.79 -9.79
N LEU A 131 -9.21 -12.56 -9.40
CA LEU A 131 -8.43 -11.63 -10.23
C LEU A 131 -6.96 -12.05 -10.31
N MET A 132 -6.35 -12.50 -9.21
CA MET A 132 -5.00 -13.09 -9.22
C MET A 132 -4.92 -14.38 -10.05
N ASP A 133 -5.91 -15.28 -9.91
CA ASP A 133 -5.99 -16.52 -10.68
C ASP A 133 -6.15 -16.23 -12.19
N SER A 134 -6.90 -15.17 -12.53
CA SER A 134 -7.08 -14.72 -13.92
C SER A 134 -5.80 -14.09 -14.50
N LEU A 135 -5.01 -13.38 -13.67
CA LEU A 135 -3.71 -12.82 -14.06
C LEU A 135 -2.69 -13.94 -14.31
N GLN A 136 -2.64 -14.96 -13.45
CA GLN A 136 -1.79 -16.15 -13.64
C GLN A 136 -2.18 -16.94 -14.90
N SER A 137 -3.47 -17.09 -15.18
CA SER A 137 -3.97 -17.71 -16.41
C SER A 137 -3.59 -16.93 -17.67
N SER A 138 -3.63 -15.58 -17.61
CA SER A 138 -3.27 -14.71 -18.75
C SER A 138 -1.77 -14.64 -19.05
N SER A 139 -0.91 -15.04 -18.10
CA SER A 139 0.54 -15.05 -18.25
C SER A 139 1.06 -16.35 -18.91
N GLN A 140 0.21 -17.36 -19.07
CA GLN A 140 0.52 -18.52 -19.92
C GLN A 140 0.40 -18.13 -21.40
N LYS A 141 1.49 -17.54 -21.91
CA LYS A 141 1.71 -17.19 -23.30
C LYS A 141 1.66 -18.45 -24.17
N ASN A 142 0.48 -18.75 -24.75
CA ASN A 142 0.36 -19.67 -25.88
C ASN A 142 1.21 -19.12 -27.04
N SER A 143 2.45 -19.63 -27.14
CA SER A 143 3.27 -19.47 -28.33
C SER A 143 2.79 -20.52 -29.34
N PRO A 144 2.24 -20.16 -30.51
CA PRO A 144 1.97 -21.14 -31.54
C PRO A 144 3.32 -21.51 -32.19
N ALA A 145 3.68 -22.79 -32.14
CA ALA A 145 4.73 -23.32 -33.01
C ALA A 145 4.22 -23.30 -34.45
N SER A 146 4.92 -22.55 -35.31
CA SER A 146 4.77 -22.58 -36.76
C SER A 146 4.97 -24.00 -37.30
N GLN A 147 3.98 -24.56 -38.00
CA GLN A 147 4.20 -25.69 -38.91
C GLN A 147 3.70 -25.33 -40.31
N ASN A 148 4.69 -25.00 -41.13
CA ASN A 148 4.61 -24.89 -42.57
C ASN A 148 4.88 -26.29 -43.12
N SER A 149 3.95 -26.90 -43.87
CA SER A 149 4.25 -27.99 -44.83
C SER A 149 3.07 -28.20 -45.80
N LYS A 150 3.41 -28.34 -47.08
CA LYS A 150 2.56 -28.35 -48.28
C LYS A 150 2.55 -29.78 -48.89
N PRO A 151 2.09 -29.98 -50.14
CA PRO A 151 0.83 -30.56 -50.61
C PRO A 151 0.87 -32.06 -50.99
N GLN A 152 -0.30 -32.68 -51.22
CA GLN A 152 -0.52 -33.73 -52.24
C GLN A 152 -1.91 -33.58 -52.85
#